data_AF-A0A9D5J836-F1
#
_entry.id   AF-A0A9D5J836-F1
#
_cell.length_a   1.000
_cell.length_b   1.000
_cell.length_c   1.000
_cell.angle_alpha   90.00
_cell.angle_beta   90.00
_cell.angle_gamma   90.00
#
_symmetry.space_group_name_H-M   'P 1'
#
loop_
_entity.id
_entity.type
_entity.pdbx_description
1 polymer ?
#
loop_
_entity_poly.entity_id
_entity_poly.type
_entity_poly.pdbx_seq_one_letter_code
_entity_poly.pdbx_strand_id
1 'polypeptide(L)'
;MAISAAAVANRWTQRRRRAQELREAWPFSAEVLGFYGALLDAQEAAWSQARMDVPAPADVISYTRVRVLPAIFEATVRSGPSKLVQSLLERYEVADFESIAKAWLDGNELLPVERYIARAAVSPVLEALGTAAGALGSGPRGGRHCPSCGGRPQLSYFAASSEELLTPQRYLECERCATSWPYTRMTCAACGESRSMQLAVFTEEGVAQAGRGARVVRRQPAAADLGSEAAAPEPGSARFAHMRIDGCRSCSTYVLTVDLGGNGRAVPVVDELAALPLDLYAKEQGLRKITPNLMGF
;
A
#
# COMPACT_ATOMS: atom_id res chain seq x y z
N MET A 1 10.75 3.76 -19.51
CA MET A 1 10.11 5.04 -19.87
C MET A 1 10.29 6.00 -18.72
N ALA A 2 10.90 7.16 -18.95
CA ALA A 2 11.05 8.20 -17.94
C ALA A 2 9.68 8.87 -17.71
N ILE A 3 9.22 8.90 -16.47
CA ILE A 3 7.99 9.59 -16.09
C ILE A 3 8.32 11.10 -16.07
N SER A 4 7.65 11.89 -16.92
CA SER A 4 7.83 13.35 -17.00
C SER A 4 7.59 14.02 -15.63
N ALA A 5 8.28 15.14 -15.33
CA ALA A 5 8.06 15.91 -14.11
C ALA A 5 6.58 16.32 -13.91
N ALA A 6 5.84 16.57 -15.00
CA ALA A 6 4.40 16.83 -14.97
C ALA A 6 3.57 15.61 -14.55
N ALA A 7 4.00 14.40 -14.91
CA ALA A 7 3.34 13.15 -14.50
C ALA A 7 3.66 12.77 -13.03
N VAL A 8 4.73 13.31 -12.43
CA VAL A 8 5.05 13.07 -11.01
C VAL A 8 4.43 14.11 -10.07
N ALA A 9 4.39 15.39 -10.44
CA ALA A 9 3.58 16.41 -9.74
C ALA A 9 2.08 16.01 -9.70
N ASN A 10 1.65 15.22 -10.69
CA ASN A 10 0.33 14.62 -10.75
C ASN A 10 0.12 13.54 -9.67
N ARG A 11 1.14 12.78 -9.22
CA ARG A 11 0.93 11.65 -8.29
C ARG A 11 0.59 12.09 -6.86
N TRP A 12 1.29 13.10 -6.33
CA TRP A 12 1.03 13.62 -4.97
C TRP A 12 -0.33 14.32 -4.92
N THR A 13 -0.64 15.08 -5.97
CA THR A 13 -1.97 15.68 -6.20
C THR A 13 -3.07 14.61 -6.27
N GLN A 14 -2.86 13.54 -7.04
CA GLN A 14 -3.81 12.41 -7.11
C GLN A 14 -3.99 11.72 -5.75
N ARG A 15 -2.88 11.47 -5.01
CA ARG A 15 -2.94 10.87 -3.67
C ARG A 15 -3.79 11.71 -2.72
N ARG A 16 -3.57 13.03 -2.65
CA ARG A 16 -4.38 13.94 -1.82
C ARG A 16 -5.85 13.93 -2.22
N ARG A 17 -6.12 14.14 -3.51
CA ARG A 17 -7.48 14.19 -4.04
C ARG A 17 -8.23 12.89 -3.71
N ARG A 18 -7.60 11.74 -3.98
CA ARG A 18 -8.21 10.43 -3.73
C ARG A 18 -8.40 10.15 -2.24
N ALA A 19 -7.47 10.58 -1.39
CA ALA A 19 -7.59 10.41 0.06
C ALA A 19 -8.77 11.21 0.61
N GLN A 20 -8.97 12.44 0.13
CA GLN A 20 -10.11 13.27 0.51
C GLN A 20 -11.43 12.66 0.03
N GLU A 21 -11.51 12.23 -1.23
CA GLU A 21 -12.70 11.56 -1.78
C GLU A 21 -13.12 10.35 -0.95
N LEU A 22 -12.17 9.46 -0.63
CA LEU A 22 -12.44 8.25 0.14
C LEU A 22 -12.76 8.56 1.61
N ARG A 23 -12.14 9.60 2.19
CA ARG A 23 -12.42 10.06 3.55
C ARG A 23 -13.85 10.55 3.69
N GLU A 24 -14.34 11.32 2.73
CA GLU A 24 -15.72 11.82 2.71
C GLU A 24 -16.73 10.70 2.44
N ALA A 25 -16.39 9.79 1.53
CA ALA A 25 -17.28 8.70 1.16
C ALA A 25 -17.43 7.66 2.29
N TRP A 26 -16.34 7.35 3.01
CA TRP A 26 -16.26 6.19 3.91
C TRP A 26 -15.82 6.58 5.34
N PRO A 27 -16.80 6.79 6.25
CA PRO A 27 -16.52 7.23 7.63
C PRO A 27 -15.57 6.32 8.41
N PHE A 28 -15.62 5.00 8.20
CA PHE A 28 -14.77 4.04 8.92
C PHE A 28 -13.27 4.18 8.60
N SER A 29 -12.92 4.78 7.46
CA SER A 29 -11.52 5.02 7.06
C SER A 29 -11.10 6.49 7.24
N ALA A 30 -11.98 7.35 7.76
CA ALA A 30 -11.77 8.79 7.77
C ALA A 30 -10.57 9.23 8.62
N GLU A 31 -10.34 8.59 9.78
CA GLU A 31 -9.18 8.87 10.63
C GLU A 31 -7.87 8.54 9.90
N VAL A 32 -7.77 7.32 9.36
CA VAL A 32 -6.58 6.83 8.65
C VAL A 32 -6.27 7.67 7.42
N LEU A 33 -7.28 8.00 6.61
CA LEU A 33 -7.10 8.82 5.40
C LEU A 33 -6.83 10.29 5.74
N GLY A 34 -7.42 10.81 6.82
CA GLY A 34 -7.12 12.15 7.34
C GLY A 34 -5.65 12.26 7.77
N PHE A 35 -5.17 11.26 8.51
CA PHE A 35 -3.77 11.19 8.89
C PHE A 35 -2.82 11.05 7.70
N TYR A 36 -3.15 10.15 6.75
CA TYR A 36 -2.40 10.03 5.50
C TYR A 36 -2.30 11.35 4.75
N GLY A 37 -3.41 12.08 4.63
CA GLY A 37 -3.45 13.41 4.02
C GLY A 37 -2.48 14.39 4.67
N ALA A 38 -2.40 14.41 6.01
CA ALA A 38 -1.47 15.26 6.74
C ALA A 38 0.02 14.89 6.52
N LEU A 39 0.32 13.60 6.31
CA LEU A 39 1.69 13.16 6.00
C LEU A 39 2.13 13.52 4.58
N LEU A 40 1.19 13.60 3.62
CA LEU A 40 1.53 13.86 2.22
C LEU A 40 2.28 15.17 2.03
N ASP A 41 2.03 16.19 2.85
CA ASP A 41 2.72 17.48 2.76
C ASP A 41 4.20 17.34 3.15
N ALA A 42 4.50 16.65 4.26
CA ALA A 42 5.87 16.36 4.66
C ALA A 42 6.58 15.45 3.66
N GLN A 43 5.88 14.44 3.13
CA GLN A 43 6.44 13.49 2.17
C GLN A 43 6.70 14.11 0.78
N GLU A 44 5.81 14.98 0.29
CA GLU A 44 6.03 15.68 -1.00
C GLU A 44 7.18 16.69 -0.89
N ALA A 45 7.29 17.39 0.24
CA ALA A 45 8.42 18.28 0.50
C ALA A 45 9.76 17.50 0.51
N ALA A 46 9.80 16.39 1.26
CA ALA A 46 10.97 15.51 1.30
C ALA A 46 11.33 14.94 -0.07
N TRP A 47 10.34 14.49 -0.84
CA TRP A 47 10.53 14.00 -2.20
C TRP A 47 11.10 15.08 -3.11
N SER A 48 10.54 16.29 -3.08
CA SER A 48 10.98 17.42 -3.92
C SER A 48 12.42 17.83 -3.58
N GLN A 49 12.74 17.89 -2.30
CA GLN A 49 14.08 18.24 -1.83
C GLN A 49 15.11 17.16 -2.20
N ALA A 50 14.80 15.88 -1.99
CA ALA A 50 15.69 14.78 -2.35
C ALA A 50 15.98 14.71 -3.86
N ARG A 51 15.05 15.17 -4.71
CA ARG A 51 15.30 15.30 -6.16
C ARG A 51 16.29 16.39 -6.53
N MET A 52 16.39 17.44 -5.71
CA MET A 52 17.35 18.51 -5.91
C MET A 52 18.70 18.15 -5.32
N ASP A 53 18.71 17.62 -4.09
CA ASP A 53 19.92 17.31 -3.35
C ASP A 53 20.61 16.04 -3.87
N VAL A 54 19.83 15.07 -4.38
CA VAL A 54 20.29 13.77 -4.89
C VAL A 54 21.31 13.10 -3.95
N PRO A 55 20.92 12.80 -2.68
CA PRO A 55 21.84 12.23 -1.71
C PRO A 55 22.46 10.94 -2.23
N ALA A 56 23.76 10.76 -1.98
CA ALA A 56 24.43 9.52 -2.31
C ALA A 56 23.78 8.35 -1.54
N PRO A 57 23.77 7.12 -2.10
CA PRO A 57 23.17 5.97 -1.43
C PRO A 57 23.67 5.76 0.00
N ALA A 58 24.98 5.91 0.25
CA ALA A 58 25.53 5.77 1.60
C ALA A 58 24.93 6.78 2.62
N ASP A 59 24.46 7.93 2.14
CA ASP A 59 24.01 9.05 2.97
C ASP A 59 22.48 9.14 3.11
N VAL A 60 21.70 8.26 2.47
CA VAL A 60 20.23 8.39 2.48
C VAL A 60 19.66 8.31 3.88
N ILE A 61 20.18 7.45 4.75
CA ILE A 61 19.70 7.32 6.13
C ILE A 61 20.00 8.58 6.94
N SER A 62 21.24 9.07 6.90
CA SER A 62 21.64 10.29 7.62
C SER A 62 20.94 11.53 7.06
N TYR A 63 20.80 11.63 5.74
CA TYR A 63 20.00 12.64 5.05
C TYR A 63 18.55 12.62 5.54
N THR A 64 17.91 11.45 5.57
CA THR A 64 16.51 11.31 6.00
C THR A 64 16.33 11.73 7.45
N ARG A 65 17.24 11.31 8.34
CA ARG A 65 17.22 11.67 9.76
C ARG A 65 17.23 13.19 9.95
N VAL A 66 18.08 13.90 9.21
CA VAL A 66 18.27 15.35 9.38
C VAL A 66 17.21 16.17 8.64
N ARG A 67 16.80 15.74 7.44
CA ARG A 67 15.96 16.55 6.53
C ARG A 67 14.48 16.19 6.55
N VAL A 68 14.12 14.96 6.91
CA VAL A 68 12.76 14.44 6.72
C VAL A 68 12.10 14.04 8.03
N LEU A 69 12.82 13.31 8.89
CA LEU A 69 12.28 12.77 10.13
C LEU A 69 11.59 13.82 11.02
N PRO A 70 12.12 15.07 11.21
CA PRO A 70 11.45 16.06 12.04
C PRO A 70 10.04 16.41 11.55
N ALA A 71 9.85 16.61 10.24
CA ALA A 71 8.55 16.94 9.66
C ALA A 71 7.56 15.77 9.75
N ILE A 72 8.05 14.54 9.57
CA ILE A 72 7.23 13.33 9.74
C ILE A 72 6.80 13.17 11.20
N PHE A 73 7.72 13.38 12.14
CA PHE A 73 7.42 13.32 13.57
C PHE A 73 6.37 14.36 13.95
N GLU A 74 6.55 15.62 13.52
CA GLU A 74 5.60 16.70 13.77
C GLU A 74 4.21 16.40 13.21
N ALA A 75 4.12 15.96 11.95
CA ALA A 75 2.86 15.57 11.32
C ALA A 75 2.19 14.39 12.05
N THR A 76 3.00 13.44 12.54
CA THR A 76 2.52 12.30 13.34
C THR A 76 1.94 12.74 14.66
N VAL A 77 2.66 13.55 15.44
CA VAL A 77 2.16 14.05 16.74
C VAL A 77 0.89 14.89 16.57
N ARG A 78 0.83 15.70 15.50
CA ARG A 78 -0.29 16.60 15.23
C ARG A 78 -1.57 15.90 14.76
N SER A 79 -1.45 14.83 13.97
CA SER A 79 -2.60 14.27 13.23
C SER A 79 -2.71 12.75 13.29
N GLY A 80 -1.76 12.06 13.93
CA GLY A 80 -1.72 10.60 14.02
C GLY A 80 -2.75 10.03 15.00
N PRO A 81 -3.19 8.78 14.80
CA PRO A 81 -4.01 8.08 15.79
C PRO A 81 -3.33 8.03 17.15
N SER A 82 -4.10 8.17 18.23
CA SER A 82 -3.56 8.33 19.60
C SER A 82 -2.59 7.21 20.01
N LYS A 83 -2.90 5.96 19.66
CA LYS A 83 -2.03 4.80 19.95
C LYS A 83 -0.68 4.87 19.23
N LEU A 84 -0.66 5.38 18.00
CA LEU A 84 0.58 5.57 17.25
C LEU A 84 1.42 6.68 17.89
N VAL A 85 0.79 7.81 18.19
CA VAL A 85 1.45 8.96 18.82
C VAL A 85 2.05 8.56 20.16
N GLN A 86 1.29 7.86 20.99
CA GLN A 86 1.79 7.33 22.27
C GLN A 86 3.00 6.42 22.07
N SER A 87 2.90 5.42 21.19
CA SER A 87 4.00 4.48 20.91
C SER A 87 5.24 5.18 20.34
N LEU A 88 5.05 6.26 19.58
CA LEU A 88 6.13 7.05 19.01
C LEU A 88 6.85 7.86 20.09
N LEU A 89 6.10 8.54 20.96
CA LEU A 89 6.65 9.34 22.06
C LEU A 89 7.40 8.47 23.07
N GLU A 90 6.85 7.31 23.45
CA GLU A 90 7.49 6.36 24.36
C GLU A 90 8.83 5.83 23.84
N ARG A 91 9.01 5.77 22.52
CA ARG A 91 10.23 5.25 21.89
C ARG A 91 11.21 6.32 21.45
N TYR A 92 10.79 7.56 21.30
CA TYR A 92 11.60 8.60 20.67
C TYR A 92 12.95 8.84 21.36
N GLU A 93 12.99 8.74 22.69
CA GLU A 93 14.21 8.98 23.46
C GLU A 93 15.21 7.82 23.42
N VAL A 94 14.75 6.60 23.10
CA VAL A 94 15.56 5.37 23.16
C VAL A 94 15.88 4.79 21.78
N ALA A 95 15.17 5.23 20.74
CA ALA A 95 15.26 4.67 19.40
C ALA A 95 16.39 5.30 18.58
N ASP A 96 17.33 4.46 18.12
CA ASP A 96 18.26 4.85 17.07
C ASP A 96 17.58 4.72 15.70
N PHE A 97 17.18 5.86 15.13
CA PHE A 97 16.57 5.92 13.81
C PHE A 97 17.44 5.28 12.72
N GLU A 98 18.77 5.41 12.80
CA GLU A 98 19.64 4.89 11.74
C GLU A 98 19.62 3.36 11.73
N SER A 99 19.71 2.74 12.91
CA SER A 99 19.53 1.30 13.08
C SER A 99 18.14 0.82 12.62
N ILE A 100 17.08 1.54 12.96
CA ILE A 100 15.71 1.20 12.56
C ILE A 100 15.53 1.31 11.04
N ALA A 101 16.00 2.40 10.44
CA ALA A 101 15.92 2.63 8.98
C ALA A 101 16.73 1.56 8.23
N LYS A 102 17.93 1.22 8.72
CA LYS A 102 18.74 0.14 8.16
C LYS A 102 18.02 -1.21 8.24
N ALA A 103 17.49 -1.57 9.41
CA ALA A 103 16.76 -2.82 9.60
C ALA A 103 15.53 -2.92 8.66
N TRP A 104 14.82 -1.79 8.45
CA TRP A 104 13.71 -1.75 7.50
C TRP A 104 14.17 -1.98 6.04
N LEU A 105 15.27 -1.34 5.62
CA LEU A 105 15.88 -1.53 4.30
C LEU A 105 16.44 -2.93 4.09
N ASP A 106 16.91 -3.60 5.15
CA ASP A 106 17.38 -4.98 5.09
C ASP A 106 16.20 -5.99 5.08
N GLY A 107 14.98 -5.53 5.38
CA GLY A 107 13.77 -6.36 5.37
C GLY A 107 13.58 -7.15 6.66
N ASN A 108 14.20 -6.71 7.75
CA ASN A 108 14.07 -7.32 9.07
C ASN A 108 12.67 -7.07 9.65
N GLU A 109 12.24 -7.94 10.56
CA GLU A 109 11.04 -7.68 11.35
C GLU A 109 11.29 -6.52 12.30
N LEU A 110 10.36 -5.56 12.28
CA LEU A 110 10.36 -4.37 13.10
C LEU A 110 9.04 -4.26 13.84
N LEU A 111 9.08 -3.60 15.00
CA LEU A 111 7.86 -3.21 15.69
C LEU A 111 7.01 -2.32 14.77
N PRO A 112 5.68 -2.32 14.94
CA PRO A 112 4.80 -1.59 14.03
C PRO A 112 5.12 -0.08 13.93
N VAL A 113 5.40 0.58 15.07
CA VAL A 113 5.79 1.99 15.12
C VAL A 113 7.17 2.27 14.51
N GLU A 114 8.12 1.35 14.65
CA GLU A 114 9.47 1.46 14.04
C GLU A 114 9.39 1.33 12.52
N ARG A 115 8.60 0.37 12.04
CA ARG A 115 8.34 0.20 10.61
C ARG A 115 7.63 1.43 10.06
N TYR A 116 6.64 1.96 10.79
CA TYR A 116 5.95 3.19 10.41
C TYR A 116 6.93 4.35 10.26
N ILE A 117 7.75 4.65 11.27
CA ILE A 117 8.61 5.84 11.24
C ILE A 117 9.72 5.72 10.19
N ALA A 118 10.34 4.55 10.04
CA ALA A 118 11.31 4.28 8.97
C ALA A 118 10.67 4.50 7.60
N ARG A 119 9.52 3.89 7.37
CA ARG A 119 8.84 3.94 6.08
C ARG A 119 8.33 5.34 5.77
N ALA A 120 7.65 6.00 6.71
CA ALA A 120 7.09 7.33 6.54
C ALA A 120 8.17 8.35 6.15
N ALA A 121 9.37 8.22 6.72
CA ALA A 121 10.49 9.13 6.47
C ALA A 121 11.36 8.73 5.26
N VAL A 122 11.71 7.45 5.11
CA VAL A 122 12.67 7.01 4.09
C VAL A 122 12.01 6.82 2.72
N SER A 123 10.76 6.35 2.65
CA SER A 123 10.06 6.12 1.37
C SER A 123 10.03 7.32 0.41
N PRO A 124 9.69 8.57 0.82
CA PRO A 124 9.68 9.70 -0.11
C PRO A 124 11.05 9.99 -0.73
N VAL A 125 12.13 9.76 0.02
CA VAL A 125 13.51 9.90 -0.49
C VAL A 125 13.83 8.81 -1.51
N LEU A 126 13.47 7.55 -1.23
CA LEU A 126 13.65 6.46 -2.19
C LEU A 126 12.81 6.65 -3.47
N GLU A 127 11.59 7.15 -3.32
CA GLU A 127 10.69 7.48 -4.42
C GLU A 127 11.24 8.61 -5.30
N ALA A 128 11.97 9.57 -4.70
CA ALA A 128 12.66 10.65 -5.41
C ALA A 128 13.87 10.17 -6.20
N LEU A 129 14.66 9.27 -5.62
CA LEU A 129 15.88 8.72 -6.23
C LEU A 129 15.59 7.74 -7.37
N GLY A 130 14.40 7.13 -7.40
CA GLY A 130 14.01 6.21 -8.47
C GLY A 130 14.94 4.99 -8.58
N THR A 131 15.58 4.78 -9.73
CA THR A 131 16.51 3.65 -9.93
C THR A 131 17.79 3.78 -9.11
N ALA A 132 18.20 5.00 -8.73
CA ALA A 132 19.37 5.21 -7.87
C ALA A 132 19.17 4.63 -6.45
N ALA A 133 17.91 4.41 -6.05
CA ALA A 133 17.58 3.70 -4.80
C ALA A 133 18.13 2.26 -4.77
N GLY A 134 18.54 1.70 -5.91
CA GLY A 134 19.08 0.34 -5.98
C GLY A 134 20.42 0.13 -5.30
N ALA A 135 21.17 1.16 -5.02
CA ALA A 135 22.40 1.00 -4.25
C ALA A 135 22.17 0.85 -2.73
N LEU A 136 20.93 1.01 -2.24
CA LEU A 136 20.62 1.05 -0.80
C LEU A 136 20.26 -0.29 -0.17
N GLY A 137 19.83 -1.25 -0.98
CA GLY A 137 19.28 -2.53 -0.51
C GLY A 137 20.15 -3.72 -0.91
N SER A 138 20.50 -4.56 0.06
CA SER A 138 20.98 -5.91 -0.17
C SER A 138 19.81 -6.87 -0.43
N GLY A 139 19.99 -7.85 -1.31
CA GLY A 139 19.02 -8.92 -1.50
C GLY A 139 18.53 -9.11 -2.94
N PRO A 140 17.57 -10.03 -3.14
CA PRO A 140 17.08 -10.39 -4.47
C PRO A 140 16.35 -9.24 -5.15
N ARG A 141 16.45 -9.18 -6.48
CA ARG A 141 15.81 -8.18 -7.33
C ARG A 141 15.06 -8.86 -8.47
N GLY A 142 13.97 -8.25 -8.90
CA GLY A 142 13.13 -8.78 -9.96
C GLY A 142 12.23 -9.93 -9.49
N GLY A 143 11.29 -10.30 -10.36
CA GLY A 143 10.25 -11.27 -10.04
C GLY A 143 9.38 -10.80 -8.87
N ARG A 144 9.57 -11.41 -7.70
CA ARG A 144 8.80 -11.13 -6.46
C ARG A 144 9.35 -9.97 -5.63
N HIS A 145 10.42 -9.34 -6.09
CA HIS A 145 11.07 -8.20 -5.44
C HIS A 145 11.17 -7.04 -6.41
N CYS A 146 11.16 -5.83 -5.87
CA CYS A 146 11.31 -4.61 -6.63
C CYS A 146 12.64 -4.63 -7.38
N PRO A 147 12.65 -4.41 -8.72
CA PRO A 147 13.89 -4.33 -9.46
C PRO A 147 14.74 -3.13 -9.04
N SER A 148 14.11 -2.05 -8.57
CA SER A 148 14.80 -0.82 -8.18
C SER A 148 15.41 -0.89 -6.79
N CYS A 149 14.75 -1.37 -5.74
CA CYS A 149 15.33 -1.33 -4.37
C CYS A 149 15.37 -2.69 -3.65
N GLY A 150 14.94 -3.79 -4.28
CA GLY A 150 14.84 -5.10 -3.64
C GLY A 150 13.65 -5.26 -2.66
N GLY A 151 12.91 -4.18 -2.40
CA GLY A 151 11.75 -4.22 -1.50
C GLY A 151 10.63 -5.16 -1.98
N ARG A 152 9.81 -5.63 -1.04
CA ARG A 152 8.69 -6.54 -1.31
C ARG A 152 7.48 -5.80 -1.89
N PRO A 153 6.54 -6.48 -2.57
CA PRO A 153 5.32 -5.86 -3.01
C PRO A 153 4.43 -5.52 -1.81
N GLN A 154 3.87 -4.33 -1.80
CA GLN A 154 2.80 -3.92 -0.88
C GLN A 154 1.46 -4.36 -1.40
N LEU A 155 1.19 -3.97 -2.65
CA LEU A 155 -0.06 -4.18 -3.34
C LEU A 155 0.19 -4.59 -4.79
N SER A 156 -0.88 -4.96 -5.47
CA SER A 156 -0.90 -5.18 -6.90
C SER A 156 -1.97 -4.32 -7.56
N TYR A 157 -1.85 -4.09 -8.87
CA TYR A 157 -2.92 -3.50 -9.64
C TYR A 157 -2.98 -4.06 -11.06
N PHE A 158 -4.14 -3.95 -11.70
CA PHE A 158 -4.31 -4.13 -13.14
C PHE A 158 -4.30 -2.77 -13.81
N ALA A 159 -3.47 -2.61 -14.84
CA ALA A 159 -3.45 -1.38 -15.63
C ALA A 159 -4.78 -1.22 -16.39
N ALA A 160 -5.23 0.02 -16.55
CA ALA A 160 -6.35 0.31 -17.44
C ALA A 160 -5.96 -0.11 -18.87
N SER A 161 -6.82 -0.89 -19.53
CA SER A 161 -6.69 -1.25 -20.94
C SER A 161 -7.72 -0.47 -21.74
N SER A 162 -7.30 0.19 -22.82
CA SER A 162 -8.22 0.79 -23.80
C SER A 162 -8.84 -0.24 -24.74
N GLU A 163 -8.34 -1.48 -24.73
CA GLU A 163 -8.83 -2.57 -25.57
C GLU A 163 -9.62 -3.57 -24.71
N GLU A 164 -10.93 -3.67 -24.94
CA GLU A 164 -11.87 -4.49 -24.15
C GLU A 164 -11.54 -6.00 -24.19
N LEU A 165 -10.83 -6.47 -25.20
CA LEU A 165 -10.49 -7.89 -25.39
C LEU A 165 -9.13 -8.26 -24.80
N LEU A 166 -8.32 -7.29 -24.38
CA LEU A 166 -7.02 -7.57 -23.77
C LEU A 166 -7.17 -7.80 -22.27
N THR A 167 -6.60 -8.91 -21.79
CA THR A 167 -6.47 -9.12 -20.35
C THR A 167 -5.51 -8.08 -19.77
N PRO A 168 -5.95 -7.23 -18.81
CA PRO A 168 -5.11 -6.15 -18.35
C PRO A 168 -3.87 -6.68 -17.61
N GLN A 169 -2.73 -6.06 -17.90
CA GLN A 169 -1.43 -6.42 -17.33
C GLN A 169 -1.43 -6.18 -15.81
N ARG A 170 -0.95 -7.18 -15.06
CA ARG A 170 -0.73 -7.06 -13.62
C ARG A 170 0.59 -6.37 -13.33
N TYR A 171 0.56 -5.44 -12.38
CA TYR A 171 1.73 -4.82 -11.79
C TYR A 171 1.76 -5.08 -10.29
N LEU A 172 2.97 -5.13 -9.75
CA LEU A 172 3.24 -5.05 -8.31
C LEU A 172 3.79 -3.67 -8.00
N GLU A 173 3.45 -3.12 -6.84
CA GLU A 173 3.99 -1.83 -6.35
C GLU A 173 4.83 -2.03 -5.08
N CYS A 174 6.02 -1.45 -5.06
CA CYS A 174 6.99 -1.62 -3.98
C CYS A 174 6.58 -0.90 -2.70
N GLU A 175 6.70 -1.56 -1.54
CA GLU A 175 6.45 -0.93 -0.24
C GLU A 175 7.42 0.19 0.14
N ARG A 176 8.62 0.22 -0.46
CA ARG A 176 9.70 1.16 -0.11
C ARG A 176 9.74 2.37 -1.03
N CYS A 177 10.00 2.15 -2.31
CA CYS A 177 10.27 3.21 -3.29
C CYS A 177 9.10 3.47 -4.25
N ALA A 178 7.95 2.80 -4.05
CA ALA A 178 6.76 2.90 -4.89
C ALA A 178 7.02 2.66 -6.41
N THR A 179 8.11 1.97 -6.75
CA THR A 179 8.34 1.50 -8.13
C THR A 179 7.37 0.37 -8.44
N SER A 180 6.72 0.46 -9.60
CA SER A 180 5.85 -0.58 -10.12
C SER A 180 6.54 -1.40 -11.20
N TRP A 181 6.31 -2.71 -11.22
CA TRP A 181 6.87 -3.61 -12.24
C TRP A 181 5.85 -4.67 -12.68
N PRO A 182 5.89 -5.10 -13.95
CA PRO A 182 4.97 -6.11 -14.45
C PRO A 182 5.22 -7.45 -13.77
N TYR A 183 4.15 -8.19 -13.52
CA TYR A 183 4.21 -9.51 -12.90
C TYR A 183 3.15 -10.44 -13.47
N THR A 184 3.35 -11.75 -13.36
CA THR A 184 2.40 -12.73 -13.91
C THR A 184 1.10 -12.76 -13.10
N ARG A 185 -0.05 -12.79 -13.80
CA ARG A 185 -1.38 -12.70 -13.20
C ARG A 185 -1.74 -13.90 -12.31
N MET A 186 -1.47 -15.11 -12.80
CA MET A 186 -1.78 -16.38 -12.11
C MET A 186 -0.57 -16.88 -11.31
N THR A 187 0.01 -16.01 -10.49
CA THR A 187 1.19 -16.35 -9.69
C THR A 187 1.17 -15.60 -8.36
N CYS A 188 1.47 -16.29 -7.26
CA CYS A 188 1.57 -15.69 -5.94
C CYS A 188 2.75 -14.71 -5.88
N ALA A 189 2.47 -13.45 -5.56
CA ALA A 189 3.47 -12.40 -5.45
C ALA A 189 4.47 -12.59 -4.29
N ALA A 190 4.19 -13.52 -3.36
CA ALA A 190 5.06 -13.83 -2.22
C ALA A 190 6.01 -15.01 -2.48
N CYS A 191 5.47 -16.19 -2.83
CA CYS A 191 6.25 -17.42 -2.96
C CYS A 191 6.41 -17.92 -4.41
N GLY A 192 5.64 -17.39 -5.37
CA GLY A 192 5.71 -17.83 -6.77
C GLY A 192 4.85 -19.04 -7.12
N GLU A 193 3.99 -19.51 -6.21
CA GLU A 193 3.01 -20.55 -6.52
C GLU A 193 2.16 -20.17 -7.74
N SER A 194 1.95 -21.11 -8.66
CA SER A 194 1.22 -20.91 -9.91
C SER A 194 0.06 -21.90 -10.11
N ARG A 195 -0.09 -22.90 -9.23
CA ARG A 195 -1.22 -23.84 -9.30
C ARG A 195 -2.51 -23.13 -8.89
N SER A 196 -3.47 -23.06 -9.82
CA SER A 196 -4.74 -22.35 -9.63
C SER A 196 -5.50 -22.76 -8.37
N MET A 197 -5.48 -24.05 -8.01
CA MET A 197 -6.14 -24.56 -6.80
C MET A 197 -5.56 -24.03 -5.47
N GLN A 198 -4.33 -23.54 -5.50
CA GLN A 198 -3.65 -22.94 -4.34
C GLN A 198 -3.83 -21.42 -4.29
N LEU A 199 -4.27 -20.80 -5.39
CA LEU A 199 -4.54 -19.38 -5.47
C LEU A 199 -6.02 -19.13 -5.12
N ALA A 200 -6.27 -18.25 -4.15
CA ALA A 200 -7.62 -17.89 -3.73
C ALA A 200 -7.88 -16.44 -4.10
N VAL A 201 -8.95 -16.17 -4.84
CA VAL A 201 -9.37 -14.80 -5.17
C VAL A 201 -10.66 -14.51 -4.41
N PHE A 202 -10.71 -13.37 -3.73
CA PHE A 202 -11.92 -12.92 -3.04
C PHE A 202 -12.34 -11.53 -3.52
N THR A 203 -13.64 -11.33 -3.76
CA THR A 203 -14.26 -10.07 -4.19
C THR A 203 -15.46 -9.76 -3.30
N GLU A 204 -15.81 -8.49 -3.13
CA GLU A 204 -17.04 -8.13 -2.41
C GLU A 204 -18.29 -8.70 -3.10
N GLU A 205 -19.32 -8.98 -2.30
CA GLU A 205 -20.66 -9.29 -2.81
C GLU A 205 -21.27 -8.07 -3.51
N GLY A 206 -22.06 -8.29 -4.57
CA GLY A 206 -22.62 -7.21 -5.38
C GLY A 206 -21.68 -6.70 -6.48
N VAL A 207 -20.52 -7.32 -6.70
CA VAL A 207 -19.67 -7.03 -7.88
C VAL A 207 -20.32 -7.64 -9.13
N ALA A 208 -20.70 -6.79 -10.09
CA ALA A 208 -21.48 -7.17 -11.28
C ALA A 208 -20.83 -8.26 -12.15
N GLN A 209 -19.50 -8.43 -12.09
CA GLN A 209 -18.76 -9.49 -12.78
C GLN A 209 -17.73 -10.14 -11.87
N ALA A 210 -18.18 -10.80 -10.79
CA ALA A 210 -17.29 -11.66 -10.02
C ALA A 210 -16.71 -12.75 -10.95
N GLY A 211 -15.38 -12.75 -11.14
CA GLY A 211 -14.71 -13.70 -12.02
C GLY A 211 -15.00 -15.16 -11.63
N ARG A 212 -15.08 -16.08 -12.60
CA ARG A 212 -15.32 -17.51 -12.34
C ARG A 212 -14.34 -18.05 -11.29
N GLY A 213 -14.86 -18.52 -10.16
CA GLY A 213 -14.07 -19.07 -9.05
C GLY A 213 -13.65 -18.07 -7.97
N ALA A 214 -14.03 -16.79 -8.07
CA ALA A 214 -13.89 -15.84 -6.97
C ALA A 214 -14.82 -16.22 -5.82
N ARG A 215 -14.28 -16.21 -4.60
CA ARG A 215 -15.06 -16.32 -3.37
C ARG A 215 -15.59 -14.94 -2.98
N VAL A 216 -16.77 -14.93 -2.38
CA VAL A 216 -17.48 -13.68 -2.08
C VAL A 216 -17.20 -13.25 -0.64
N VAL A 217 -16.79 -12.00 -0.47
CA VAL A 217 -16.69 -11.30 0.82
C VAL A 217 -18.07 -10.73 1.12
N ARG A 218 -18.72 -11.25 2.17
CA ARG A 218 -20.02 -10.75 2.63
C ARG A 218 -19.82 -9.58 3.59
N ARG A 219 -20.65 -8.56 3.43
CA ARG A 219 -20.76 -7.49 4.43
C ARG A 219 -21.40 -8.06 5.69
N GLN A 220 -20.76 -7.91 6.84
CA GLN A 220 -21.46 -8.15 8.11
C GLN A 220 -22.58 -7.11 8.25
N PRO A 221 -23.83 -7.53 8.50
CA PRO A 221 -24.93 -6.60 8.73
C PRO A 221 -24.60 -5.67 9.91
N ALA A 222 -25.10 -4.44 9.87
CA ALA A 222 -25.01 -3.56 11.03
C ALA A 222 -25.77 -4.22 12.20
N ALA A 223 -25.36 -3.97 13.45
CA ALA A 223 -25.99 -4.56 14.64
C ALA A 223 -27.52 -4.33 14.72
N ALA A 224 -28.05 -3.33 14.00
CA ALA A 224 -29.47 -3.03 13.89
C ALA A 224 -30.27 -4.01 13.00
N ASP A 225 -29.62 -4.84 12.19
CA ASP A 225 -30.26 -5.71 11.18
C ASP A 225 -30.30 -7.19 11.59
N LEU A 226 -30.02 -7.50 12.87
CA LEU A 226 -30.07 -8.86 13.41
C LEU A 226 -31.53 -9.32 13.59
N GLY A 227 -32.18 -9.70 12.48
CA GLY A 227 -33.55 -10.22 12.51
C GLY A 227 -34.22 -10.40 11.16
N SER A 228 -33.67 -9.86 10.07
CA SER A 228 -34.17 -10.12 8.71
C SER A 228 -33.18 -11.01 7.97
N GLU A 229 -33.67 -12.03 7.25
CA GLU A 229 -32.89 -12.64 6.17
C GLU A 229 -32.51 -11.51 5.21
N ALA A 230 -31.23 -11.14 5.18
CA ALA A 230 -30.76 -10.05 4.35
C ALA A 230 -30.98 -10.43 2.88
N ALA A 231 -31.78 -9.61 2.17
CA ALA A 231 -31.98 -9.77 0.74
C ALA A 231 -30.62 -9.79 0.02
N ALA A 232 -30.51 -10.59 -1.04
CA ALA A 232 -29.30 -10.64 -1.85
C ALA A 232 -28.96 -9.22 -2.35
N PRO A 233 -27.70 -8.77 -2.24
CA PRO A 233 -27.33 -7.41 -2.60
C PRO A 233 -27.49 -7.18 -4.10
N GLU A 234 -28.02 -6.00 -4.45
CA GLU A 234 -28.24 -5.59 -5.84
C GLU A 234 -26.92 -5.59 -6.64
N PRO A 235 -26.90 -6.03 -7.91
CA PRO A 235 -25.73 -5.93 -8.78
C PRO A 235 -25.22 -4.48 -8.86
N GLY A 236 -23.93 -4.28 -8.61
CA GLY A 236 -23.31 -2.94 -8.59
C GLY A 236 -23.34 -2.23 -7.23
N SER A 237 -23.86 -2.87 -6.18
CA SER A 237 -23.86 -2.31 -4.81
C SER A 237 -22.52 -2.46 -4.06
N ALA A 238 -21.55 -3.18 -4.63
CA ALA A 238 -20.24 -3.38 -4.03
C ALA A 238 -19.49 -2.04 -3.86
N ARG A 239 -19.05 -1.76 -2.62
CA ARG A 239 -18.25 -0.58 -2.28
C ARG A 239 -16.84 -0.65 -2.87
N PHE A 240 -16.27 -1.85 -2.93
CA PHE A 240 -14.92 -2.14 -3.39
C PHE A 240 -14.93 -2.90 -4.72
N ALA A 241 -15.82 -2.51 -5.65
CA ALA A 241 -16.01 -3.21 -6.91
C ALA A 241 -14.74 -3.33 -7.77
N HIS A 242 -13.83 -2.36 -7.65
CA HIS A 242 -12.55 -2.31 -8.33
C HIS A 242 -11.41 -2.97 -7.54
N MET A 243 -11.69 -3.67 -6.44
CA MET A 243 -10.65 -4.29 -5.60
C MET A 243 -10.94 -5.75 -5.32
N ARG A 244 -9.87 -6.52 -5.12
CA ARG A 244 -9.95 -7.93 -4.75
C ARG A 244 -8.77 -8.34 -3.88
N ILE A 245 -8.94 -9.45 -3.16
CA ILE A 245 -7.88 -10.11 -2.40
C ILE A 245 -7.30 -11.24 -3.25
N ASP A 246 -6.01 -11.17 -3.58
CA ASP A 246 -5.27 -12.26 -4.21
C ASP A 246 -4.47 -13.02 -3.14
N GLY A 247 -5.03 -14.11 -2.63
CA GLY A 247 -4.48 -14.99 -1.61
C GLY A 247 -3.78 -16.24 -2.16
N CYS A 248 -2.91 -16.84 -1.34
CA CYS A 248 -2.19 -18.07 -1.64
C CYS A 248 -2.23 -19.01 -0.43
N ARG A 249 -2.71 -20.23 -0.64
CA ARG A 249 -2.78 -21.28 0.40
C ARG A 249 -1.43 -21.91 0.68
N SER A 250 -0.54 -21.98 -0.32
CA SER A 250 0.79 -22.59 -0.15
C SER A 250 1.67 -21.83 0.85
N CYS A 251 1.55 -20.50 0.94
CA CYS A 251 2.32 -19.69 1.90
C CYS A 251 1.46 -18.89 2.87
N SER A 252 0.13 -19.06 2.84
CA SER A 252 -0.84 -18.34 3.66
C SER A 252 -0.66 -16.82 3.62
N THR A 253 -0.37 -16.27 2.44
CA THR A 253 -0.26 -14.81 2.26
C THR A 253 -1.24 -14.24 1.25
N TYR A 254 -1.51 -12.94 1.34
CA TYR A 254 -2.33 -12.23 0.37
C TYR A 254 -1.75 -10.86 0.01
N VAL A 255 -2.19 -10.37 -1.15
CA VAL A 255 -2.00 -9.00 -1.61
C VAL A 255 -3.35 -8.43 -2.06
N LEU A 256 -3.60 -7.15 -1.80
CA LEU A 256 -4.75 -6.47 -2.38
C LEU A 256 -4.43 -6.07 -3.81
N THR A 257 -5.35 -6.34 -4.72
CA THR A 257 -5.23 -6.02 -6.13
C THR A 257 -6.29 -5.00 -6.53
N VAL A 258 -5.86 -3.85 -7.06
CA VAL A 258 -6.72 -2.76 -7.53
C VAL A 258 -6.87 -2.81 -9.05
N ASP A 259 -8.08 -2.79 -9.57
CA ASP A 259 -8.37 -2.71 -11.00
C ASP A 259 -8.57 -1.25 -11.43
N LEU A 260 -7.58 -0.71 -12.14
CA LEU A 260 -7.65 0.67 -12.64
C LEU A 260 -8.61 0.81 -13.83
N GLY A 261 -8.93 -0.28 -14.53
CA GLY A 261 -9.95 -0.28 -15.57
C GLY A 261 -11.36 -0.17 -15.00
N GLY A 262 -11.60 -0.80 -13.84
CA GLY A 262 -12.88 -0.74 -13.13
C GLY A 262 -13.16 0.60 -12.44
N ASN A 263 -12.13 1.38 -12.12
CA ASN A 263 -12.26 2.72 -11.57
C ASN A 263 -11.07 3.61 -11.95
N GLY A 264 -11.25 4.46 -12.96
CA GLY A 264 -10.21 5.38 -13.44
C GLY A 264 -9.77 6.47 -12.46
N ARG A 265 -10.46 6.63 -11.32
CA ARG A 265 -10.05 7.56 -10.23
C ARG A 265 -9.24 6.86 -9.13
N ALA A 266 -9.14 5.53 -9.16
CA ALA A 266 -8.42 4.78 -8.14
C ALA A 266 -6.94 5.13 -8.13
N VAL A 267 -6.38 5.29 -6.93
CA VAL A 267 -4.95 5.43 -6.69
C VAL A 267 -4.56 4.26 -5.79
N PRO A 268 -3.86 3.23 -6.30
CA PRO A 268 -3.74 1.96 -5.61
C PRO A 268 -3.30 2.07 -4.14
N VAL A 269 -2.27 2.88 -3.87
CA VAL A 269 -1.76 3.08 -2.51
C VAL A 269 -2.73 3.78 -1.56
N VAL A 270 -3.70 4.54 -2.07
CA VAL A 270 -4.70 5.26 -1.27
C VAL A 270 -5.95 4.41 -1.09
N ASP A 271 -6.43 3.81 -2.17
CA ASP A 271 -7.57 2.88 -2.14
C ASP A 271 -7.29 1.69 -1.22
N GLU A 272 -6.03 1.21 -1.17
CA GLU A 272 -5.61 0.18 -0.23
C GLU A 272 -5.71 0.61 1.25
N LEU A 273 -5.45 1.88 1.60
CA LEU A 273 -5.60 2.37 2.99
C LEU A 273 -7.06 2.30 3.45
N ALA A 274 -7.97 2.49 2.51
CA ALA A 274 -9.40 2.51 2.76
C ALA A 274 -10.03 1.09 2.72
N ALA A 275 -9.28 0.07 2.29
CA ALA A 275 -9.73 -1.31 2.15
C ALA A 275 -9.60 -2.15 3.44
N LEU A 276 -9.70 -1.50 4.61
CA LEU A 276 -9.64 -2.15 5.93
C LEU A 276 -10.57 -3.38 6.05
N PRO A 277 -11.83 -3.36 5.55
CA PRO A 277 -12.71 -4.52 5.62
C PRO A 277 -12.18 -5.74 4.83
N LEU A 278 -11.53 -5.50 3.68
CA LEU A 278 -10.93 -6.58 2.89
C LEU A 278 -9.71 -7.17 3.59
N ASP A 279 -8.88 -6.33 4.21
CA ASP A 279 -7.75 -6.78 5.03
C ASP A 279 -8.21 -7.61 6.24
N LEU A 280 -9.30 -7.20 6.92
CA LEU A 280 -9.88 -7.96 8.04
C LEU A 280 -10.37 -9.34 7.59
N TYR A 281 -11.16 -9.37 6.51
CA TYR A 281 -11.66 -10.62 5.97
C TYR A 281 -10.52 -11.57 5.56
N ALA A 282 -9.47 -11.07 4.90
CA ALA A 282 -8.32 -11.89 4.53
C ALA A 282 -7.65 -12.55 5.75
N LYS A 283 -7.54 -11.82 6.87
CA LYS A 283 -7.01 -12.36 8.13
C LYS A 283 -7.93 -13.43 8.74
N GLU A 284 -9.24 -13.26 8.68
CA GLU A 284 -10.21 -14.28 9.11
C GLU A 284 -10.11 -15.57 8.29
N GLN A 285 -9.69 -15.47 7.02
CA GLN A 285 -9.37 -16.63 6.18
C GLN A 285 -8.00 -17.26 6.48
N GLY A 286 -7.30 -16.82 7.53
CA GLY A 286 -5.98 -17.32 7.93
C GLY A 286 -4.83 -16.81 7.06
N LEU A 287 -5.03 -15.73 6.29
CA LEU A 287 -4.00 -15.17 5.42
C LEU A 287 -3.29 -13.99 6.09
N ARG A 288 -1.99 -13.87 5.84
CA ARG A 288 -1.16 -12.72 6.26
C ARG A 288 -0.81 -11.84 5.06
N LYS A 289 -0.89 -10.52 5.22
CA LYS A 289 -0.50 -9.60 4.13
C LYS A 289 1.00 -9.74 3.83
N ILE A 290 1.38 -9.72 2.55
CA ILE A 290 2.80 -9.78 2.17
C ILE A 290 3.59 -8.67 2.88
N THR A 291 3.10 -7.45 2.74
CA THR A 291 3.60 -6.26 3.41
C THR A 291 2.42 -5.40 3.83
N PRO A 292 2.30 -5.01 5.10
CA PRO A 292 1.32 -4.00 5.53
C PRO A 292 1.50 -2.68 4.78
N ASN A 293 0.42 -1.91 4.61
CA ASN A 293 0.51 -0.55 4.05
C ASN A 293 1.09 0.43 5.10
N LEU A 294 1.24 1.70 4.76
CA LEU A 294 1.83 2.72 5.65
C LEU A 294 1.07 2.86 6.98
N MET A 295 -0.22 2.52 6.99
CA MET A 295 -1.12 2.64 8.14
C MET A 295 -1.34 1.32 8.88
N GLY A 296 -0.59 0.27 8.51
CA GLY A 296 -0.66 -1.04 9.14
C GLY A 296 0.24 -1.17 10.38
N PHE A 297 0.26 -0.14 11.23
CA PHE A 297 0.96 -0.12 12.51
C PHE A 297 0.09 -0.65 13.67
#